data_AF-A0A7W7SWI4-F1
#
_entry.id   AF-A0A7W7SWI4-F1
#
_cell.length_a   1.000
_cell.length_b   1.000
_cell.length_c   1.000
_cell.angle_alpha   90.00
_cell.angle_beta   90.00
_cell.angle_gamma   90.00
#
_symmetry.space_group_name_H-M   'P 1'
#
loop_
_entity.id
_entity.type
_entity.pdbx_description
1 polymer ?
#
loop_
_entity_poly.entity_id
_entity_poly.type
_entity_poly.pdbx_seq_one_letter_code
_entity_poly.pdbx_strand_id
1 'polypeptide(L)' 'MTTKSGAGRWGLSYYDERWHQVLREALRLREGGQPEYDNQASRLHDMTDFTAYVVEVGTDRPVVPSAN' A
#
# COMPACT_ATOMS: atom_id res chain seq x y z
N MET A 1 11.97 -16.52 1.88
CA MET A 1 11.77 -15.50 0.82
C MET A 1 10.44 -15.79 0.13
N THR A 2 9.61 -14.78 -0.14
CA THR A 2 8.28 -14.96 -0.78
C THR A 2 8.17 -14.13 -2.07
N THR A 3 7.18 -14.41 -2.91
CA THR A 3 6.89 -13.59 -4.11
C THR A 3 6.26 -12.26 -3.72
N LYS A 4 6.28 -11.27 -4.62
CA LYS A 4 5.61 -9.98 -4.37
C LYS A 4 4.10 -10.13 -4.17
N SER A 5 3.43 -10.96 -4.98
CA SER A 5 2.01 -11.27 -4.77
C SER A 5 1.78 -12.03 -3.45
N GLY A 6 2.69 -12.94 -3.08
CA GLY A 6 2.65 -13.62 -1.79
C GLY A 6 2.75 -12.66 -0.61
N ALA A 7 3.70 -11.72 -0.66
CA ALA A 7 3.83 -10.66 0.34
C ALA A 7 2.60 -9.74 0.40
N GLY A 8 2.05 -9.36 -0.76
CA GLY A 8 0.83 -8.55 -0.83
C GLY A 8 -0.37 -9.23 -0.18
N ARG A 9 -0.58 -10.53 -0.45
CA ARG A 9 -1.66 -11.32 0.17
C ARG A 9 -1.48 -11.48 1.67
N TRP A 10 -0.24 -11.74 2.12
CA TRP A 10 0.05 -11.76 3.55
C TRP A 10 -0.25 -10.40 4.21
N GLY A 11 0.04 -9.29 3.52
CA GLY A 11 -0.26 -7.94 4.00
C GLY A 11 -1.74 -7.71 4.33
N LEU A 12 -2.67 -8.34 3.61
CA LEU A 12 -4.11 -8.26 3.90
C LEU A 12 -4.51 -8.91 5.23
N SER A 13 -3.65 -9.77 5.80
CA SER A 13 -3.86 -10.35 7.14
C SER A 13 -3.11 -9.64 8.25
N TYR A 14 -2.15 -8.77 7.90
CA TYR A 14 -1.24 -8.14 8.84
C TYR A 14 -1.56 -6.68 9.09
N TYR A 15 -1.87 -5.93 8.03
CA TYR A 15 -2.18 -4.51 8.12
C TYR A 15 -3.65 -4.28 8.45
N ASP A 16 -3.95 -3.16 9.09
CA ASP A 16 -5.32 -2.69 9.33
C ASP A 16 -6.11 -2.59 8.01
N GLU A 17 -7.42 -2.78 8.10
CA GLU A 17 -8.34 -2.75 6.95
C GLU A 17 -8.26 -1.46 6.13
N ARG A 18 -7.90 -0.33 6.76
CA ARG A 18 -7.68 0.95 6.07
C ARG A 18 -6.64 0.87 4.95
N TRP A 19 -5.68 -0.04 5.05
CA TRP A 19 -4.62 -0.23 4.05
C TRP A 19 -4.95 -1.30 3.01
N HIS A 20 -6.03 -2.05 3.19
CA HIS A 20 -6.35 -3.18 2.32
C HIS A 20 -6.67 -2.73 0.90
N GLN A 21 -7.26 -1.55 0.70
CA GLN A 21 -7.59 -1.05 -0.63
C GLN A 21 -6.32 -0.87 -1.48
N VAL A 22 -5.25 -0.29 -0.93
CA VAL A 22 -3.94 -0.14 -1.60
C VAL A 22 -3.33 -1.51 -1.95
N LEU A 23 -3.43 -2.47 -1.03
CA LEU A 23 -2.90 -3.82 -1.24
C LEU A 23 -3.69 -4.60 -2.30
N ARG A 24 -5.04 -4.52 -2.27
CA ARG A 24 -5.92 -5.15 -3.27
C ARG A 24 -5.71 -4.54 -4.65
N GLU A 25 -5.62 -3.21 -4.74
CA GLU A 25 -5.30 -2.49 -5.98
C GLU A 25 -3.98 -3.02 -6.59
N ALA A 26 -2.90 -3.05 -5.80
CA ALA A 26 -1.59 -3.52 -6.27
C ALA A 26 -1.61 -4.99 -6.73
N LEU A 27 -2.34 -5.87 -6.02
CA LEU A 27 -2.52 -7.27 -6.40
C LEU A 27 -3.29 -7.40 -7.71
N ARG A 28 -4.43 -6.72 -7.84
CA ARG A 28 -5.27 -6.75 -9.04
C ARG A 28 -4.49 -6.30 -10.27
N LEU A 29 -3.82 -5.15 -10.20
CA LEU A 29 -3.04 -4.62 -11.32
C LEU A 29 -1.93 -5.58 -11.75
N ARG A 30 -1.27 -6.24 -10.80
CA ARG A 30 -0.22 -7.22 -11.08
C ARG A 30 -0.76 -8.49 -11.74
N GLU A 31 -1.99 -8.86 -11.42
CA GLU A 31 -2.67 -10.05 -11.95
C GLU A 31 -3.46 -9.75 -13.25
N GLY A 32 -3.37 -8.52 -13.78
CA GLY A 32 -4.05 -8.09 -15.01
C GLY A 32 -5.52 -7.72 -14.83
N GLY A 33 -5.96 -7.52 -13.59
CA GLY A 33 -7.31 -7.08 -13.24
C GLY A 33 -7.53 -5.57 -13.45
N GLN A 34 -8.78 -5.15 -13.27
CA GLN A 34 -9.15 -3.73 -13.34
C GLN A 34 -8.82 -2.99 -12.03
N PRO A 35 -8.49 -1.68 -12.11
CA PRO A 35 -8.31 -0.84 -10.93
C PRO A 35 -9.55 -0.86 -10.01
N GLU A 36 -9.32 -0.79 -8.71
CA GLU A 36 -10.33 -0.59 -7.66
C GLU A 36 -10.50 0.90 -7.32
N TYR A 37 -9.47 1.73 -7.57
CA TYR A 37 -9.57 3.18 -7.43
C TYR A 37 -10.16 3.82 -8.70
N ASP A 38 -11.21 4.61 -8.52
CA ASP A 38 -11.83 5.37 -9.62
C ASP A 38 -11.01 6.59 -10.05
N ASN A 39 -10.11 7.09 -9.19
CA ASN A 39 -9.25 8.23 -9.51
C ASN A 39 -7.79 8.01 -9.06
N GLN A 40 -6.88 8.47 -9.92
CA GLN A 40 -5.44 8.30 -9.73
C GLN A 40 -4.87 9.11 -8.57
N ALA A 41 -5.44 10.29 -8.25
CA ALA A 41 -4.98 11.14 -7.16
C ALA A 41 -5.26 10.52 -5.78
N SER A 42 -6.45 9.94 -5.57
CA SER A 42 -6.77 9.20 -4.33
C SER A 42 -5.87 7.98 -4.17
N ARG A 43 -5.61 7.24 -5.26
CA ARG A 43 -4.66 6.12 -5.21
C ARG A 43 -3.25 6.58 -4.82
N LEU A 44 -2.78 7.71 -5.36
CA LEU A 44 -1.48 8.30 -5.04
C LEU A 44 -1.40 8.75 -3.58
N HIS A 45 -2.46 9.38 -3.09
CA HIS A 45 -2.57 9.81 -1.70
C HIS A 45 -2.47 8.62 -0.75
N ASP A 46 -3.32 7.61 -0.92
CA ASP A 46 -3.33 6.43 -0.05
C ASP A 46 -2.03 5.62 -0.13
N MET A 47 -1.43 5.53 -1.33
CA MET A 47 -0.13 4.86 -1.50
C MET A 47 0.99 5.61 -0.77
N THR A 48 0.98 6.95 -0.82
CA THR A 48 1.93 7.79 -0.08
C THR A 48 1.79 7.59 1.42
N ASP A 49 0.56 7.67 1.93
CA ASP A 49 0.25 7.48 3.34
C ASP A 49 0.63 6.07 3.82
N PHE A 50 0.33 5.04 3.02
CA PHE A 50 0.69 3.67 3.35
C PHE A 50 2.20 3.47 3.37
N THR A 51 2.92 4.05 2.41
CA THR A 51 4.39 3.98 2.36
C THR A 51 5.01 4.66 3.58
N ALA A 52 4.52 5.85 3.95
CA ALA A 52 4.98 6.55 5.14
C ALA A 52 4.76 5.71 6.40
N TYR A 53 3.56 5.14 6.57
CA TYR A 53 3.24 4.26 7.69
C TYR A 53 4.16 3.03 7.78
N VAL A 54 4.37 2.32 6.66
CA VAL A 54 5.23 1.12 6.64
C VAL A 54 6.67 1.45 6.99
N VAL A 55 7.19 2.58 6.49
CA VAL A 55 8.55 3.04 6.81
C VAL A 55 8.64 3.44 8.28
N GLU A 56 7.67 4.18 8.81
CA GLU A 56 7.65 4.60 10.21
C GLU A 56 7.66 3.39 11.15
N VAL A 57 6.71 2.47 10.95
CA VAL A 57 6.61 1.25 11.76
C VAL A 57 7.82 0.34 11.58
N GLY A 58 8.32 0.20 10.36
CA GLY A 58 9.43 -0.70 10.04
C GLY A 58 10.80 -0.20 10.50
N THR A 59 10.94 1.11 10.76
CA THR A 59 12.21 1.73 11.15
C THR A 59 12.21 2.36 12.53
N ASP A 60 11.04 2.45 13.17
CA ASP A 60 10.83 3.15 14.45
C ASP A 60 11.30 4.62 14.38
N ARG A 61 11.06 5.26 13.22
CA ARG A 61 11.45 6.65 12.96
C ARG A 61 10.29 7.40 12.32
N PRO A 62 9.96 8.62 12.79
CA PRO A 62 8.93 9.44 12.16
C PRO A 62 9.26 9.71 10.69
N VAL A 63 8.29 9.52 9.81
CA VAL A 63 8.38 9.97 8.41
C VAL A 63 7.84 11.39 8.34
N VAL A 64 8.73 12.35 8.11
CA VAL A 64 8.34 13.75 7.89
C VAL A 64 8.12 13.94 6.39
N PRO A 65 6.93 14.36 5.93
CA PRO A 65 6.73 14.69 4.53
C PRO A 65 7.67 15.83 4.12
N SER A 66 8.47 15.63 3.07
CA SER A 66 9.23 16.74 2.48
C SER A 66 8.24 17.77 1.95
N ALA A 67 8.32 19.00 2.46
CA ALA A 67 7.56 20.13 1.91
C ALA A 67 7.99 20.34 0.46
N ASN A 68 7.07 20.11 -0.47
CA ASN A 68 7.17 20.53 -1.87
C ASN A 68 6.36 21.81 -2.06
#